data_AF-A0A8J6FYS3-F1
#
_entry.id   AF-A0A8J6FYS3-F1
#
_cell.length_a   1.000
_cell.length_b   1.000
_cell.length_c   1.000
_cell.angle_alpha   90.00
_cell.angle_beta   90.00
_cell.angle_gamma   90.00
#
_symmetry.space_group_name_H-M   'P 1'
#
loop_
_entity.id
_entity.type
_entity.pdbx_description
1 polymer ?
#
loop_
_entity_poly.entity_id
_entity_poly.type
_entity_poly.pdbx_seq_one_letter_code
_entity_poly.pdbx_strand_id
1 'polypeptide(L)'
;MGKFMKPRKVVLILADCYSGCKAVIMKNVDDATSDRPYNHALVAGIDRNPQKVTAAMGKKKVAKGSKIKSFVKVYNYNHLMPTRYSVDIPLEKNCCQQGCL
;
A
#
# COMPACT_ATOMS: atom_id res chain seq x y z
N MET A 1 16.10 -3.75 -19.81
CA MET A 1 16.06 -3.56 -18.34
C MET A 1 14.59 -3.54 -17.90
N GLY A 2 14.18 -4.39 -16.97
CA GLY A 2 12.75 -4.56 -16.62
C GLY A 2 12.25 -3.52 -15.60
N LYS A 3 11.03 -3.00 -15.79
CA LYS A 3 10.39 -2.10 -14.81
C LYS A 3 10.15 -2.86 -13.49
N PHE A 4 10.69 -2.34 -12.38
CA PHE A 4 10.53 -2.94 -11.03
C PHE A 4 9.24 -2.51 -10.35
N MET A 5 8.79 -1.28 -10.59
CA MET A 5 7.53 -0.73 -10.08
C MET A 5 6.37 -1.23 -10.94
N LYS A 6 5.88 -2.42 -10.61
CA LYS A 6 4.73 -3.05 -11.25
C LYS A 6 3.59 -3.14 -10.24
N PRO A 7 2.32 -3.20 -10.69
CA PRO A 7 1.21 -3.53 -9.79
C PRO A 7 1.50 -4.86 -9.08
N ARG A 8 0.96 -5.00 -7.86
CA ARG A 8 1.17 -6.17 -6.96
C ARG A 8 2.56 -6.29 -6.35
N LYS A 9 3.43 -5.30 -6.56
CA LYS A 9 4.70 -5.20 -5.82
C LYS A 9 4.50 -4.48 -4.50
N VAL A 10 5.21 -4.98 -3.49
CA VAL A 10 5.28 -4.35 -2.18
C VAL A 10 6.31 -3.23 -2.22
N VAL A 11 5.96 -2.10 -1.65
CA VAL A 11 6.78 -0.90 -1.52
C VAL A 11 6.77 -0.43 -0.08
N LEU A 12 7.87 0.19 0.33
CA LEU A 12 7.93 0.95 1.58
C LEU A 12 7.76 2.43 1.26
N ILE A 13 6.99 3.16 2.06
CA ILE A 13 6.83 4.60 1.90
C ILE A 13 7.96 5.32 2.62
N LEU A 14 8.62 6.26 1.95
CA LEU A 14 9.78 6.98 2.47
C LEU A 14 9.40 8.32 3.14
N ALA A 15 8.36 8.99 2.66
CA ALA A 15 7.98 10.32 3.10
C ALA A 15 6.46 10.40 3.35
N ASP A 16 6.02 11.47 4.03
CA ASP A 16 4.62 11.74 4.43
C ASP A 16 4.20 11.06 5.76
N CYS A 17 2.94 11.25 6.16
CA CYS A 17 2.33 10.74 7.39
C CYS A 17 2.42 9.20 7.53
N TYR A 18 2.43 8.47 6.41
CA TYR A 18 2.56 7.01 6.38
C TYR A 18 3.99 6.53 6.08
N SER A 19 5.00 7.36 6.37
CA SER A 19 6.40 6.95 6.22
C SER A 19 6.73 5.72 7.09
N GLY A 20 7.56 4.83 6.54
CA GLY A 20 7.88 3.54 7.16
C GLY A 20 6.78 2.47 7.06
N CYS A 21 5.57 2.83 6.60
CA CYS A 21 4.52 1.85 6.35
C CYS A 21 4.83 1.01 5.11
N LYS A 22 4.41 -0.26 5.18
CA LYS A 22 4.45 -1.19 4.05
C LYS A 22 3.17 -1.05 3.24
N ALA A 23 3.30 -1.07 1.93
CA ALA A 23 2.18 -0.89 1.03
C ALA A 23 2.33 -1.67 -0.27
N VAL A 24 1.24 -1.78 -1.02
CA VAL A 24 1.17 -2.49 -2.30
C VAL A 24 0.78 -1.49 -3.38
N ILE A 25 1.49 -1.53 -4.51
CA ILE A 25 1.11 -0.78 -5.71
C ILE A 25 -0.15 -1.43 -6.32
N MET A 26 -1.25 -0.68 -6.36
CA MET A 26 -2.47 -1.12 -7.02
C MET A 26 -2.46 -0.75 -8.51
N LYS A 27 -2.20 0.53 -8.80
CA LYS A 27 -2.17 1.07 -10.17
C LYS A 27 -0.93 1.93 -10.34
N ASN A 28 -0.18 1.66 -11.39
CA ASN A 28 0.90 2.51 -11.87
C ASN A 28 0.35 3.53 -12.87
N VAL A 29 0.75 4.79 -12.73
CA VAL A 29 0.52 5.84 -13.72
C VAL A 29 1.90 6.40 -14.06
N ASP A 30 2.45 5.86 -15.14
CA ASP A 30 3.79 6.21 -15.61
C ASP A 30 3.78 7.46 -16.50
N ASP A 31 2.60 7.85 -17.00
CA ASP A 31 2.41 9.03 -17.85
C ASP A 31 1.95 10.23 -17.01
N ALA A 32 2.39 11.43 -17.41
CA ALA A 32 1.95 12.67 -16.79
C ALA A 32 0.45 12.91 -17.09
N THR A 33 -0.38 12.92 -16.04
CA THR A 33 -1.79 13.33 -16.12
C THR A 33 -1.89 14.85 -16.00
N SER A 34 -2.95 15.47 -16.52
CA SER A 34 -3.21 16.91 -16.35
C SER A 34 -3.08 17.38 -14.90
N ASP A 35 -3.55 16.57 -13.96
CA ASP A 35 -3.60 16.92 -12.54
C ASP A 35 -2.24 16.76 -11.85
N ARG A 36 -1.39 15.88 -12.38
CA ARG A 36 -0.11 15.48 -11.78
C ARG A 36 0.91 15.25 -12.88
N PRO A 37 1.81 16.22 -13.16
CA PRO A 37 2.79 16.13 -14.24
C PRO A 37 3.99 15.21 -13.91
N TYR A 38 3.87 14.36 -12.89
CA TYR A 38 4.92 13.47 -12.42
C TYR A 38 4.42 12.03 -12.31
N ASN A 39 5.36 11.09 -12.41
CA ASN A 39 5.06 9.67 -12.34
C ASN A 39 4.58 9.32 -10.92
N HIS A 40 3.44 8.64 -10.83
CA HIS A 40 2.81 8.35 -9.55
C HIS A 40 2.17 6.96 -9.53
N ALA A 41 1.93 6.46 -8.32
CA ALA A 41 1.28 5.19 -8.08
C ALA A 41 0.13 5.35 -7.10
N LEU A 42 -0.98 4.67 -7.37
CA LEU A 42 -2.01 4.42 -6.37
C LEU A 42 -1.53 3.27 -5.48
N VAL A 43 -1.43 3.55 -4.19
CA VAL A 43 -0.85 2.65 -3.21
C VAL A 43 -1.87 2.38 -2.11
N ALA A 44 -2.03 1.10 -1.78
CA ALA A 44 -2.80 0.66 -0.62
C ALA A 44 -1.85 0.10 0.43
N GLY A 45 -1.88 0.67 1.63
CA GLY A 45 -0.94 0.34 2.69
C GLY A 45 -1.61 0.04 4.01
N ILE A 46 -0.79 -0.46 4.94
CA ILE A 46 -1.19 -0.72 6.32
C ILE A 46 -0.60 0.39 7.20
N ASP A 47 -1.47 1.18 7.82
CA ASP A 47 -1.09 2.22 8.80
C ASP A 47 -0.78 1.54 10.14
N ARG A 48 -1.75 0.76 10.65
CA ARG A 48 -1.56 -0.01 11.90
C ARG A 48 -1.44 -1.50 11.61
N ASN A 49 -0.26 -2.03 11.86
CA ASN A 49 0.03 -3.45 11.77
C ASN A 49 -0.68 -4.22 12.90
N PRO A 50 -1.07 -5.49 12.65
CA PRO A 50 -1.59 -6.34 13.71
C PRO A 50 -0.52 -6.55 14.79
N GLN A 51 -0.95 -6.50 16.05
CA GLN A 51 -0.09 -6.74 17.20
C GLN A 51 0.20 -8.24 17.34
N LYS A 52 1.37 -8.58 17.90
CA LYS A 52 1.77 -9.97 18.15
C LYS A 52 0.74 -10.69 19.00
N VAL A 53 0.26 -11.83 18.51
CA VAL A 53 -0.65 -12.72 19.24
C VAL A 53 0.13 -13.79 20.00
N THR A 54 -0.21 -14.03 21.27
CA THR A 54 0.34 -15.11 22.11
C THR A 54 -0.80 -16.00 22.59
N ALA A 55 -0.51 -17.28 22.84
CA ALA A 55 -1.51 -18.29 23.19
C ALA A 55 -2.30 -17.97 24.47
N ALA A 56 -1.71 -17.21 25.40
CA ALA A 56 -2.36 -16.83 26.66
C ALA A 56 -3.44 -15.75 26.51
N MET A 57 -3.55 -15.09 25.34
CA MET A 57 -4.50 -13.99 25.17
C MET A 57 -5.93 -14.48 24.94
N GLY A 58 -6.88 -13.87 25.66
CA GLY A 58 -8.31 -14.10 25.44
C GLY A 58 -8.79 -13.56 24.09
N LYS A 59 -9.83 -14.20 23.53
CA LYS A 59 -10.40 -13.90 22.20
C LYS A 59 -10.71 -12.42 21.97
N LYS A 60 -11.20 -11.70 23.01
CA LYS A 60 -11.50 -10.25 22.93
C LYS A 60 -10.25 -9.39 22.69
N LYS A 61 -9.13 -9.73 23.34
CA LYS A 61 -7.87 -9.01 23.18
C LYS A 61 -7.23 -9.32 21.83
N VAL A 62 -7.30 -10.58 21.41
CA VAL A 62 -6.84 -11.02 20.07
C VAL A 62 -7.60 -10.29 18.96
N ALA A 63 -8.92 -10.21 19.04
CA ALA A 63 -9.73 -9.50 18.03
C ALA A 63 -9.37 -8.01 17.95
N LYS A 64 -9.15 -7.34 19.09
CA LYS A 64 -8.73 -5.93 19.11
C LYS A 64 -7.32 -5.72 18.55
N GLY A 65 -6.37 -6.59 18.92
CA GLY A 65 -4.98 -6.50 18.46
C GLY A 65 -4.78 -6.91 16.99
N SER A 66 -5.68 -7.71 16.44
CA SER A 66 -5.62 -8.16 15.03
C SER A 66 -6.29 -7.20 14.05
N LYS A 67 -6.94 -6.13 14.53
CA LYS A 67 -7.59 -5.14 13.66
C LYS A 67 -6.55 -4.34 12.89
N ILE A 68 -6.59 -4.45 11.56
CA ILE A 68 -5.72 -3.72 10.65
C ILE A 68 -6.39 -2.40 10.27
N LYS A 69 -5.64 -1.28 10.36
CA LYS A 69 -6.07 0.00 9.79
C LYS A 69 -5.34 0.19 8.46
N SER A 70 -6.08 0.15 7.36
CA SER A 70 -5.58 0.35 6.01
C SER A 70 -5.75 1.80 5.55
N PHE A 71 -4.97 2.21 4.56
CA PHE A 71 -5.13 3.48 3.85
C PHE A 71 -4.93 3.28 2.36
N VAL A 72 -5.48 4.19 1.56
CA VAL A 72 -5.25 4.28 0.13
C VAL A 72 -4.83 5.71 -0.17
N LYS A 73 -3.70 5.89 -0.86
CA LYS A 73 -3.18 7.21 -1.21
C LYS A 73 -2.38 7.15 -2.50
N VAL A 74 -2.37 8.26 -3.22
CA VAL A 74 -1.54 8.42 -4.42
C VAL A 74 -0.17 8.99 -4.02
N TYR A 75 0.90 8.30 -4.38
CA TYR A 75 2.28 8.69 -4.08
C TYR A 75 3.09 8.95 -5.35
N ASN A 76 4.02 9.89 -5.28
CA ASN A 76 5.10 10.01 -6.25
C ASN A 76 6.04 8.80 -6.11
N TYR A 77 6.55 8.27 -7.21
CA TYR A 77 7.50 7.15 -7.19
C TYR A 77 8.78 7.45 -6.41
N ASN A 78 9.26 8.69 -6.38
CA ASN A 78 10.44 9.06 -5.60
C ASN A 78 10.26 8.82 -4.10
N HIS A 79 9.01 8.78 -3.62
CA HIS A 79 8.68 8.58 -2.21
C HIS A 79 8.44 7.11 -1.87
N LEU A 80 8.71 6.20 -2.81
CA LEU A 80 8.51 4.77 -2.66
C LEU A 80 9.86 4.05 -2.79
N MET A 81 10.17 3.18 -1.83
CA MET A 81 11.26 2.25 -1.93
C MET A 81 10.74 0.89 -2.42
N PRO A 82 11.16 0.42 -3.61
CA PRO A 82 10.76 -0.88 -4.12
C PRO A 82 11.34 -2.01 -3.27
N THR A 83 10.53 -3.03 -3.01
CA THR A 83 10.99 -4.28 -2.39
C THR A 83 10.88 -5.44 -3.36
N ARG A 84 11.55 -6.56 -3.05
CA ARG A 84 11.50 -7.77 -3.90
C ARG A 84 10.15 -8.50 -3.83
N TYR A 85 9.39 -8.27 -2.75
CA TYR A 85 8.18 -9.01 -2.46
C TYR A 85 7.04 -8.65 -3.42
N SER A 86 6.32 -9.67 -3.87
CA SER A 86 5.05 -9.57 -4.58
C SER A 86 3.96 -10.21 -3.76
N VAL A 87 2.75 -9.66 -3.87
CA VAL A 87 1.55 -10.26 -3.27
C VAL A 87 0.55 -10.54 -4.38
N ASP A 88 0.21 -11.81 -4.55
CA ASP A 88 -0.82 -12.24 -5.49
C ASP A 88 -2.21 -12.03 -4.88
N ILE A 89 -2.62 -10.77 -4.82
CA ILE A 89 -3.98 -10.40 -4.44
C ILE A 89 -4.83 -10.42 -5.73
N PRO A 90 -5.97 -11.12 -5.77
CA PRO A 90 -6.96 -10.92 -6.81
C PRO A 90 -7.54 -9.52 -6.64
N LEU A 91 -6.90 -8.53 -7.26
CA LEU A 91 -7.38 -7.15 -7.29
C LEU A 91 -8.51 -7.08 -8.31
N GLU A 92 -9.75 -7.12 -7.84
CA GLU A 92 -10.88 -6.68 -8.65
C GLU A 92 -10.67 -5.21 -9.00
N LYS A 93 -10.53 -4.91 -10.29
CA LYS A 93 -10.19 -3.58 -10.81
C LYS A 93 -11.20 -2.48 -10.43
N ASN A 94 -12.34 -2.86 -9.85
CA ASN A 94 -13.47 -1.99 -9.54
C ASN A 94 -13.41 -1.35 -8.14
N CYS A 95 -12.60 -1.87 -7.21
CA CYS A 95 -12.69 -1.45 -5.80
C CYS A 95 -11.93 -0.17 -5.46
N CYS A 96 -10.97 0.25 -6.28
CA CYS A 96 -10.13 1.42 -6.00
C CYS A 96 -10.02 2.30 -7.25
N GLN A 97 -11.12 2.98 -7.58
CA GLN A 97 -11.14 3.99 -8.62
C GLN A 97 -10.53 5.30 -8.12
N GLN A 98 -9.84 6.00 -9.02
CA GLN A 98 -9.17 7.28 -8.76
C GLN A 98 -10.17 8.39 -8.33
N GLY A 99 -11.47 8.21 -8.60
CA GLY A 99 -12.55 9.12 -8.19
C GLY A 99 -13.16 8.85 -6.80
N CYS A 100 -12.69 7.84 -6.06
CA CYS A 100 -13.11 7.58 -4.68
C CYS A 100 -12.18 8.19 -3.61
N LEU A 101 -11.19 8.99 -4.02
CA LEU A 101 -10.25 9.70 -3.14
C LEU A 101 -10.35 11.21 -3.31
#